data_AF-A0A9E0N9X8-F1
#
_entry.id   AF-A0A9E0N9X8-F1
#
_cell.length_a   1.000
_cell.length_b   1.000
_cell.length_c   1.000
_cell.angle_alpha   90.00
_cell.angle_beta   90.00
_cell.angle_gamma   90.00
#
_symmetry.space_group_name_H-M   'P 1'
#
loop_
_entity.id
_entity.type
_entity.pdbx_description
1 polymer ?
#
loop_
_entity_poly.entity_id
_entity_poly.type
_entity_poly.pdbx_seq_one_letter_code
_entity_poly.pdbx_strand_id
1 'polypeptide(L)'
;MRSLWFIALHWLHRRALDARRRGQRGRHLGWSLLAGATVAVTLVLALALVVVLADLSWLLAAFVGVVALLPFAAPLLLRPVLVRRGWVRAAAIVGEQAAGAGADPAGYGLVVAAWAQAVRPSPAGAAWVRARLTARGRIGDCEVTADGLLALGDGDPRAARELLASVDLLVEVHPAARELATEALTVLDAEAGEWAAIAARASAPGRWPATSLTFFLEGCAQRLTGAAGAPSAGELRARWALAPGRRGTWAMLAAAIAAPRGRAAVPDSNSNSNSNSNSNSNSNSNSNSNSNSNSNLRAALARHAALHAGGAVTAAELGAVAQAWDQALAEPAVSAWLHERAGQLGCDAGAADTALRVVRERASADLATVAQAARVEIPAAAGHLAAAIGRASRHERLSALELGFAAWHDRARADAALPALAEWRQFLALRAEYERAGASAGLELRRLAFPHVFDAATEVAVWLWNRRDEFVLAHALFSWLAAEAAVVGDAAAIELCARNMSLRVPTRT
;
A
#
# COMPACT_ATOMS: atom_id res chain seq x y z
N MET A 1 30.41 16.46 -13.59
CA MET A 1 30.22 15.53 -14.73
C MET A 1 30.53 14.12 -14.26
N ARG A 2 29.53 13.26 -14.05
CA ARG A 2 29.77 11.82 -13.87
C ARG A 2 30.19 11.25 -15.22
N SER A 3 31.21 10.40 -15.26
CA SER A 3 31.69 9.84 -16.51
C SER A 3 30.59 8.99 -17.15
N LEU A 4 30.40 9.13 -18.48
CA LEU A 4 29.46 8.33 -19.30
C LEU A 4 29.55 6.82 -19.00
N TRP A 5 30.72 6.40 -18.56
CA TRP A 5 31.03 5.05 -18.14
C TRP A 5 30.17 4.50 -16.99
N PHE A 6 29.89 5.30 -15.94
CA PHE A 6 29.03 4.85 -14.84
C PHE A 6 27.58 4.64 -15.28
N ILE A 7 27.10 5.50 -16.17
CA ILE A 7 25.76 5.39 -16.78
C ILE A 7 25.67 4.08 -17.57
N ALA A 8 26.70 3.77 -18.37
CA ALA A 8 26.77 2.53 -19.13
C ALA A 8 26.77 1.29 -18.21
N LEU A 9 27.57 1.27 -17.16
CA LEU A 9 27.63 0.14 -16.23
C LEU A 9 26.27 -0.15 -15.58
N HIS A 10 25.61 0.89 -15.07
CA HIS A 10 24.31 0.76 -14.42
C HIS A 10 23.24 0.27 -15.40
N TRP A 11 23.28 0.78 -16.63
CA TRP A 11 22.41 0.35 -17.71
C TRP A 11 22.59 -1.15 -18.05
N LEU A 12 23.84 -1.63 -18.15
CA LEU A 12 24.13 -3.03 -18.43
C LEU A 12 23.64 -3.96 -17.33
N HIS A 13 23.86 -3.58 -16.06
CA HIS A 13 23.40 -4.36 -14.92
C HIS A 13 21.87 -4.52 -14.92
N ARG A 14 21.15 -3.43 -15.19
CA ARG A 14 19.68 -3.44 -15.31
C ARG A 14 19.20 -4.31 -16.46
N ARG A 15 19.82 -4.20 -17.63
CA ARG A 15 19.50 -5.05 -18.79
C ARG A 15 19.71 -6.54 -18.49
N ALA A 16 20.73 -6.87 -17.71
CA ALA A 16 20.96 -8.25 -17.27
C ALA A 16 19.80 -8.76 -16.42
N LEU A 17 19.37 -7.98 -15.42
CA LEU A 17 18.29 -8.37 -14.51
C LEU A 17 16.93 -8.47 -15.23
N ASP A 18 16.62 -7.53 -16.12
CA ASP A 18 15.41 -7.56 -16.95
C ASP A 18 15.36 -8.79 -17.85
N ALA A 19 16.49 -9.12 -18.49
CA ALA A 19 16.60 -10.32 -19.31
C ALA A 19 16.35 -11.60 -18.50
N ARG A 20 16.84 -11.64 -17.24
CA ARG A 20 16.62 -12.79 -16.34
C ARG A 20 15.15 -13.01 -16.04
N ARG A 21 14.39 -11.94 -15.76
CA ARG A 21 12.95 -12.02 -15.47
C ARG A 21 12.12 -12.50 -16.64
N ARG A 22 12.48 -12.06 -17.86
CA ARG A 22 11.81 -12.49 -19.08
C ARG A 22 12.18 -13.92 -19.51
N GLY A 23 12.90 -14.68 -18.66
CA GLY A 23 13.40 -16.01 -18.99
C GLY A 23 14.49 -16.04 -20.07
N GLN A 24 15.06 -14.89 -20.45
CA GLN A 24 16.01 -14.76 -21.55
C GLN A 24 17.44 -15.03 -21.08
N ARG A 25 17.74 -16.30 -20.76
CA ARG A 25 19.03 -16.74 -20.18
C ARG A 25 20.25 -16.25 -20.97
N GLY A 26 20.23 -16.36 -22.30
CA GLY A 26 21.34 -15.91 -23.16
C GLY A 26 21.60 -14.41 -23.07
N ARG A 27 20.55 -13.58 -23.09
CA ARG A 27 20.68 -12.12 -22.92
C ARG A 27 21.15 -11.75 -21.52
N HIS A 28 20.65 -12.44 -20.49
CA HIS A 28 21.11 -12.21 -19.12
C HIS A 28 22.62 -12.47 -18.97
N LEU A 29 23.11 -13.59 -19.51
CA LEU A 29 24.54 -13.91 -19.50
C LEU A 29 25.35 -12.85 -20.27
N GLY A 30 24.93 -12.48 -21.48
CA GLY A 30 25.60 -11.46 -22.27
C GLY A 30 25.72 -10.12 -21.55
N TRP A 31 24.62 -9.61 -21.00
CA TRP A 31 24.62 -8.35 -20.25
C TRP A 31 25.43 -8.42 -18.94
N SER A 32 25.39 -9.55 -18.24
CA SER A 32 26.16 -9.75 -17.01
C SER A 32 27.66 -9.81 -17.28
N LEU A 33 28.07 -10.51 -18.35
CA LEU A 33 29.46 -10.56 -18.80
C LEU A 33 29.96 -9.18 -19.21
N LEU A 34 29.17 -8.42 -19.98
CA LEU A 34 29.53 -7.07 -20.38
C LEU A 34 29.69 -6.15 -19.16
N ALA A 35 28.71 -6.16 -18.24
CA ALA A 35 28.80 -5.39 -17.00
C ALA A 35 30.03 -5.77 -16.17
N GLY A 36 30.29 -7.07 -16.01
CA GLY A 36 31.47 -7.57 -15.29
C GLY A 36 32.79 -7.14 -15.92
N ALA A 37 32.90 -7.23 -17.26
CA ALA A 37 34.07 -6.77 -18.00
C ALA A 37 34.29 -5.27 -17.84
N THR A 38 33.23 -4.46 -17.94
CA THR A 38 33.26 -3.01 -17.70
C THR A 38 33.79 -2.69 -16.30
N VAL A 39 33.28 -3.33 -15.24
CA VAL A 39 33.80 -3.14 -13.87
C VAL A 39 35.27 -3.54 -13.77
N ALA A 40 35.63 -4.71 -14.29
CA ALA A 40 37.00 -5.23 -14.22
C ALA A 40 38.00 -4.28 -14.88
N VAL A 41 37.71 -3.80 -16.10
CA VAL A 41 38.55 -2.81 -16.81
C VAL A 41 38.70 -1.53 -15.98
N THR A 42 37.61 -1.05 -15.38
CA THR A 42 37.66 0.17 -14.55
C THR A 42 38.53 0.01 -13.32
N LEU A 43 38.40 -1.13 -12.63
CA LEU A 43 39.19 -1.44 -11.46
C LEU A 43 40.67 -1.57 -11.83
N VAL A 44 41.00 -2.22 -12.95
CA VAL A 44 42.37 -2.32 -13.43
C VAL A 44 42.95 -0.94 -13.74
N LEU A 45 42.20 -0.07 -14.44
CA LEU A 45 42.66 1.30 -14.74
C LEU A 45 42.83 2.14 -13.47
N ALA A 46 41.90 2.03 -12.52
CA ALA A 46 41.98 2.73 -11.24
C ALA A 46 43.19 2.26 -10.42
N LEU A 47 43.44 0.95 -10.35
CA LEU A 47 44.60 0.37 -9.68
C LEU A 47 45.92 0.77 -10.36
N ALA A 48 45.97 0.74 -11.69
CA ALA A 48 47.15 1.17 -12.44
C ALA A 48 47.47 2.65 -12.18
N LEU A 49 46.45 3.52 -12.14
CA LEU A 49 46.63 4.93 -11.79
C LEU A 49 47.17 5.10 -10.36
N VAL A 50 46.65 4.32 -9.39
CA VAL A 50 47.15 4.35 -8.01
C VAL A 50 48.61 3.92 -7.93
N VAL A 51 49.00 2.88 -8.66
CA VAL A 51 50.40 2.40 -8.70
C VAL A 51 51.32 3.48 -9.27
N VAL A 52 50.96 4.08 -10.41
CA VAL A 52 51.75 5.17 -11.03
C VAL A 52 51.86 6.38 -10.09
N LEU A 53 50.80 6.73 -9.39
CA LEU A 53 50.83 7.83 -8.41
C LEU A 53 51.65 7.49 -7.17
N ALA A 54 51.76 6.21 -6.79
CA ALA A 54 52.52 5.79 -5.62
C ALA A 54 54.02 6.03 -5.80
N ASP A 55 54.51 5.90 -7.04
CA ASP A 55 55.89 6.23 -7.42
C ASP A 55 56.17 7.74 -7.29
N LEU A 56 55.15 8.59 -7.46
CA LEU A 56 55.27 10.04 -7.29
C LEU A 56 55.10 10.47 -5.82
N SER A 57 54.05 9.98 -5.15
CA SER A 57 53.73 10.26 -3.75
C SER A 57 52.70 9.26 -3.22
N TRP A 58 53.09 8.51 -2.18
CA TRP A 58 52.21 7.54 -1.54
C TRP A 58 50.95 8.18 -0.92
N LEU A 59 51.02 9.42 -0.43
CA LEU A 59 49.86 10.15 0.10
C LEU A 59 48.86 10.49 -1.02
N LEU A 60 49.37 10.96 -2.15
CA LEU A 60 48.55 11.24 -3.32
C LEU A 60 47.90 9.96 -3.86
N ALA A 61 48.67 8.87 -3.94
CA ALA A 61 48.15 7.56 -4.33
C ALA A 61 47.06 7.04 -3.39
N ALA A 62 47.24 7.19 -2.07
CA ALA A 62 46.24 6.79 -1.08
C ALA A 62 44.95 7.62 -1.23
N PHE A 63 45.07 8.94 -1.37
CA PHE A 63 43.93 9.83 -1.57
C PHE A 63 43.18 9.51 -2.87
N VAL A 64 43.89 9.42 -4.00
CA VAL A 64 43.29 9.08 -5.29
C VAL A 64 42.73 7.67 -5.29
N GLY A 65 43.39 6.71 -4.63
CA GLY A 65 42.90 5.34 -4.49
C GLY A 65 41.59 5.28 -3.73
N VAL A 66 41.46 6.00 -2.61
CA VAL A 66 40.19 6.10 -1.88
C VAL A 66 39.12 6.72 -2.79
N VAL A 67 39.38 7.86 -3.41
CA VAL A 67 38.37 8.55 -4.25
C VAL A 67 37.96 7.71 -5.47
N ALA A 68 38.91 7.06 -6.14
CA ALA A 68 38.66 6.28 -7.36
C ALA A 68 38.02 4.92 -7.08
N LEU A 69 38.37 4.26 -5.98
CA LEU A 69 37.89 2.92 -5.66
C LEU A 69 36.62 2.93 -4.79
N LEU A 70 36.38 3.98 -4.00
CA LEU A 70 35.22 4.07 -3.11
C LEU A 70 33.88 3.88 -3.83
N PRO A 71 33.62 4.41 -5.04
CA PRO A 71 32.36 4.17 -5.75
C PRO A 71 32.07 2.69 -6.02
N PHE A 72 33.12 1.88 -6.20
CA PHE A 72 33.05 0.43 -6.46
C PHE A 72 33.08 -0.39 -5.18
N ALA A 73 33.81 0.09 -4.16
CA ALA A 73 33.85 -0.53 -2.84
C ALA A 73 32.58 -0.26 -2.02
N ALA A 74 31.85 0.83 -2.31
CA ALA A 74 30.68 1.23 -1.54
C ALA A 74 29.62 0.11 -1.38
N PRO A 75 29.18 -0.62 -2.43
CA PRO A 75 28.26 -1.74 -2.26
C PRO A 75 28.79 -2.85 -1.32
N LEU A 76 30.10 -3.06 -1.30
CA LEU A 76 30.79 -4.05 -0.45
C LEU A 76 30.94 -3.58 1.00
N LEU A 77 30.86 -2.26 1.25
CA LEU A 77 30.99 -1.67 2.59
C LEU A 77 29.63 -1.33 3.21
N LEU A 78 28.73 -0.74 2.43
CA LEU A 78 27.46 -0.20 2.88
C LEU A 78 26.62 -1.26 3.60
N ARG A 79 26.16 -2.30 2.88
CA ARG A 79 25.25 -3.30 3.43
C ARG A 79 25.88 -4.17 4.52
N PRO A 80 27.06 -4.81 4.32
CA PRO A 80 27.57 -5.76 5.30
C PRO A 80 28.23 -5.11 6.52
N VAL A 81 28.75 -3.88 6.40
CA VAL A 81 29.48 -3.19 7.47
C VAL A 81 28.68 -1.99 7.99
N LEU A 82 28.53 -0.93 7.19
CA LEU A 82 28.08 0.38 7.68
C LEU A 82 26.63 0.38 8.15
N VAL A 83 25.73 -0.15 7.31
CA VAL A 83 24.30 -0.31 7.61
C VAL A 83 24.10 -1.27 8.77
N ARG A 84 24.74 -2.44 8.72
CA ARG A 84 24.62 -3.45 9.78
C ARG A 84 25.12 -2.96 11.14
N ARG A 85 26.13 -2.08 11.16
CA ARG A 85 26.66 -1.49 12.41
C ARG A 85 25.85 -0.29 12.89
N GLY A 86 24.96 0.28 12.07
CA GLY A 86 24.19 1.48 12.40
C GLY A 86 24.99 2.77 12.27
N TRP A 87 26.04 2.81 11.45
CA TRP A 87 26.90 3.97 11.30
C TRP A 87 26.29 5.00 10.34
N VAL A 88 25.20 5.64 10.76
CA VAL A 88 24.34 6.53 9.97
C VAL A 88 25.11 7.55 9.12
N ARG A 89 26.03 8.32 9.74
CA ARG A 89 26.79 9.38 9.04
C ARG A 89 27.77 8.82 8.01
N ALA A 90 28.51 7.76 8.38
CA ALA A 90 29.46 7.12 7.47
C ALA A 90 28.72 6.46 6.30
N ALA A 91 27.56 5.85 6.56
CA ALA A 91 26.71 5.26 5.55
C ALA A 91 26.21 6.33 4.55
N ALA A 92 25.82 7.52 5.01
CA ALA A 92 25.49 8.63 4.11
C ALA A 92 26.66 9.06 3.23
N ILE A 93 27.83 9.32 3.82
CA ILE A 93 29.01 9.77 3.07
C ILE A 93 29.41 8.73 2.02
N VAL A 94 29.48 7.45 2.38
CA VAL A 94 29.81 6.39 1.43
C VAL A 94 28.70 6.20 0.40
N GLY A 95 27.43 6.39 0.78
CA GLY A 95 26.29 6.37 -0.13
C GLY A 95 26.38 7.46 -1.19
N GLU A 96 26.72 8.70 -0.82
CA GLU A 96 26.91 9.82 -1.77
C GLU A 96 27.99 9.53 -2.81
N GLN A 97 29.06 8.83 -2.40
CA GLN A 97 30.16 8.45 -3.27
C GLN A 97 29.91 7.16 -4.05
N ALA A 98 28.83 6.42 -3.77
CA ALA A 98 28.55 5.16 -4.45
C ALA A 98 28.27 5.37 -5.94
N ALA A 99 28.72 4.43 -6.77
CA ALA A 99 28.40 4.43 -8.20
C ALA A 99 26.87 4.45 -8.46
N GLY A 100 26.10 3.77 -7.61
CA GLY A 100 24.64 3.71 -7.68
C GLY A 100 23.90 4.99 -7.27
N ALA A 101 24.62 6.02 -6.79
CA ALA A 101 24.03 7.27 -6.32
C ALA A 101 23.48 8.18 -7.44
N GLY A 102 23.48 7.72 -8.69
CA GLY A 102 22.71 8.33 -9.78
C GLY A 102 23.03 9.81 -10.07
N ALA A 103 22.01 10.62 -10.23
CA ALA A 103 22.16 12.06 -10.44
C ALA A 103 21.94 12.88 -9.15
N ASP A 104 21.36 12.27 -8.12
CA ASP A 104 21.17 12.86 -6.79
C ASP A 104 21.93 12.07 -5.70
N PRO A 105 23.26 12.20 -5.64
CA PRO A 105 24.05 11.50 -4.63
C PRO A 105 23.67 11.85 -3.19
N ALA A 106 23.31 13.11 -2.93
CA ALA A 106 22.90 13.55 -1.61
C ALA A 106 21.59 12.88 -1.16
N GLY A 107 20.64 12.67 -2.10
CA GLY A 107 19.39 11.95 -1.86
C GLY A 107 19.65 10.47 -1.58
N TYR A 108 20.52 9.83 -2.37
CA TYR A 108 20.87 8.44 -2.12
C TYR A 108 21.63 8.23 -0.80
N GLY A 109 22.57 9.13 -0.46
CA GLY A 109 23.23 9.11 0.84
C GLY A 109 22.24 9.21 2.01
N LEU A 110 21.22 10.07 1.89
CA LEU A 110 20.15 10.17 2.87
C LEU A 110 19.37 8.85 3.03
N VAL A 111 19.00 8.21 1.92
CA VAL A 111 18.33 6.90 1.92
C VAL A 111 19.16 5.83 2.62
N VAL A 112 20.46 5.78 2.33
CA VAL A 112 21.39 4.81 2.94
C VAL A 112 21.59 5.07 4.44
N ALA A 113 21.62 6.33 4.86
CA ALA A 113 21.64 6.68 6.28
C ALA A 113 20.34 6.31 7.00
N ALA A 114 19.18 6.56 6.39
CA ALA A 114 17.89 6.12 6.91
C ALA A 114 17.82 4.59 7.04
N TRP A 115 18.40 3.86 6.09
CA TRP A 115 18.51 2.41 6.16
C TRP A 115 19.39 1.92 7.30
N ALA A 116 20.57 2.54 7.50
CA ALA A 116 21.43 2.23 8.64
C ALA A 116 20.72 2.50 9.98
N GLN A 117 19.94 3.59 10.05
CA GLN A 117 19.11 3.92 11.20
C GLN A 117 17.98 2.90 11.40
N ALA A 118 17.32 2.44 10.34
CA ALA A 118 16.27 1.43 10.43
C ALA A 118 16.79 0.08 10.96
N VAL A 119 18.00 -0.31 10.56
CA VAL A 119 18.63 -1.57 10.99
C VAL A 119 19.11 -1.50 12.44
N ARG A 120 19.59 -0.34 12.89
CA ARG A 120 20.03 -0.14 14.27
C ARG A 120 19.58 1.23 14.79
N PRO A 121 18.33 1.31 15.29
CA PRO A 121 17.75 2.58 15.71
C PRO A 121 18.54 3.23 16.84
N SER A 122 18.75 4.53 16.70
CA SER A 122 19.30 5.41 17.74
C SER A 122 18.63 6.79 17.71
N PRO A 123 18.40 7.46 18.85
CA PRO A 123 17.81 8.80 18.88
C PRO A 123 18.65 9.83 18.09
N ALA A 124 19.98 9.78 18.26
CA ALA A 124 20.90 10.69 17.57
C ALA A 124 20.93 10.47 16.05
N GLY A 125 20.86 9.20 15.60
CA GLY A 125 20.77 8.87 14.18
C GLY A 125 19.45 9.34 13.56
N ALA A 126 18.32 9.09 14.22
CA ALA A 126 17.01 9.56 13.77
C ALA A 126 16.97 11.09 13.65
N ALA A 127 17.43 11.81 14.68
CA ALA A 127 17.48 13.27 14.66
C ALA A 127 18.35 13.79 13.50
N TRP A 128 19.50 13.17 13.25
CA TRP A 128 20.40 13.56 12.16
C TRP A 128 19.77 13.33 10.78
N VAL A 129 19.13 12.18 10.55
CA VAL A 129 18.46 11.88 9.28
C VAL A 129 17.28 12.83 9.06
N ARG A 130 16.43 13.07 10.07
CA ARG A 130 15.29 14.00 9.99
C ARG A 130 15.73 15.45 9.72
N ALA A 131 16.81 15.90 10.36
CA ALA A 131 17.39 17.21 10.09
C ALA A 131 17.85 17.33 8.63
N ARG A 132 18.52 16.29 8.10
CA ARG A 132 18.99 16.26 6.71
C ARG A 132 17.85 16.16 5.70
N LEU A 133 16.79 15.43 6.04
CA LEU A 133 15.54 15.35 5.27
C LEU A 133 14.86 16.72 5.18
N THR A 134 14.73 17.42 6.33
CA THR A 134 14.17 18.78 6.41
C THR A 134 15.00 19.77 5.60
N ALA A 135 16.33 19.71 5.71
CA ALA A 135 17.24 20.62 5.02
C ALA A 135 17.18 20.50 3.48
N ARG A 136 16.70 19.38 2.94
CA ARG A 136 16.53 19.21 1.49
C ARG A 136 15.30 19.95 0.94
N GLY A 137 14.33 20.30 1.78
CA GLY A 137 13.25 21.25 1.51
C GLY A 137 12.20 20.84 0.47
N ARG A 138 12.52 19.97 -0.48
CA ARG A 138 11.59 19.45 -1.49
C ARG A 138 11.54 17.92 -1.42
N ILE A 139 10.48 17.37 -1.95
CA ILE A 139 10.18 15.94 -1.89
C ILE A 139 10.41 15.26 -3.24
N GLY A 140 11.01 14.08 -3.16
CA GLY A 140 11.30 13.16 -4.25
C GLY A 140 11.28 11.74 -3.72
N ASP A 141 11.65 10.79 -4.58
CA ASP A 141 11.63 9.38 -4.20
C ASP A 141 12.67 9.02 -3.13
N CYS A 142 13.80 9.71 -3.10
CA CYS A 142 14.81 9.57 -2.05
C CYS A 142 14.25 10.01 -0.69
N GLU A 143 13.56 11.15 -0.61
CA GLU A 143 12.98 11.65 0.64
C GLU A 143 11.87 10.74 1.15
N VAL A 144 10.95 10.31 0.28
CA VAL A 144 9.87 9.39 0.66
C VAL A 144 10.43 8.03 1.10
N THR A 145 11.45 7.52 0.39
CA THR A 145 12.12 6.27 0.79
C THR A 145 12.80 6.40 2.15
N ALA A 146 13.55 7.50 2.37
CA ALA A 146 14.23 7.74 3.64
C ALA A 146 13.24 7.87 4.80
N ASP A 147 12.12 8.55 4.59
CA ASP A 147 11.07 8.73 5.58
C ASP A 147 10.34 7.41 5.91
N GLY A 148 10.07 6.57 4.90
CA GLY A 148 9.53 5.22 5.10
C GLY A 148 10.49 4.31 5.88
N LEU A 149 11.80 4.41 5.63
CA LEU A 149 12.82 3.69 6.39
C LEU A 149 12.95 4.20 7.83
N LEU A 150 12.79 5.51 8.06
CA LEU A 150 12.72 6.05 9.42
C LEU A 150 11.52 5.53 10.18
N ALA A 151 10.32 5.54 9.56
CA ALA A 151 9.12 4.96 10.17
C ALA A 151 9.32 3.49 10.54
N LEU A 152 10.03 2.73 9.70
CA LEU A 152 10.41 1.35 10.02
C LEU A 152 11.32 1.26 11.24
N GLY A 153 12.35 2.10 11.32
CA GLY A 153 13.25 2.18 12.47
C GLY A 153 12.58 2.64 13.77
N ASP A 154 11.51 3.44 13.65
CA ASP A 154 10.68 3.92 14.76
C ASP A 154 9.65 2.87 15.22
N GLY A 155 9.57 1.71 14.55
CA GLY A 155 8.66 0.63 14.89
C GLY A 155 7.24 0.81 14.36
N ASP A 156 7.04 1.66 13.34
CA ASP A 156 5.77 1.82 12.64
C ASP A 156 5.81 1.17 11.25
N PRO A 157 5.63 -0.16 11.16
CA PRO A 157 5.66 -0.88 9.89
C PRO A 157 4.51 -0.49 8.95
N ARG A 158 3.42 0.08 9.48
CA ARG A 158 2.27 0.50 8.68
C ARG A 158 2.60 1.77 7.92
N ALA A 159 3.09 2.80 8.61
CA ALA A 159 3.54 4.03 7.95
C ALA A 159 4.71 3.75 6.99
N ALA A 160 5.64 2.88 7.38
CA ALA A 160 6.72 2.45 6.49
C ALA A 160 6.18 1.81 5.21
N ARG A 161 5.25 0.85 5.31
CA ARG A 161 4.64 0.19 4.14
C ARG A 161 3.97 1.20 3.22
N GLU A 162 3.17 2.11 3.78
CA GLU A 162 2.45 3.13 3.02
C GLU A 162 3.40 4.06 2.26
N LEU A 163 4.42 4.60 2.94
CA LEU A 163 5.42 5.49 2.34
C LEU A 163 6.25 4.78 1.26
N LEU A 164 6.77 3.59 1.55
CA LEU A 164 7.60 2.85 0.60
C LEU A 164 6.79 2.41 -0.64
N ALA A 165 5.52 2.04 -0.49
CA ALA A 165 4.65 1.73 -1.61
C ALA A 165 4.31 2.97 -2.46
N SER A 166 4.29 4.15 -1.84
CA SER A 166 3.97 5.41 -2.50
C SER A 166 5.07 5.94 -3.43
N VAL A 167 6.30 5.42 -3.32
CA VAL A 167 7.45 5.85 -4.14
C VAL A 167 7.18 5.72 -5.64
N ASP A 168 6.42 4.71 -6.06
CA ASP A 168 6.09 4.49 -7.47
C ASP A 168 5.10 5.50 -8.06
N LEU A 169 4.47 6.32 -7.21
CA LEU A 169 3.57 7.40 -7.63
C LEU A 169 4.32 8.65 -8.09
N LEU A 170 5.58 8.77 -7.67
CA LEU A 170 6.41 9.92 -7.98
C LEU A 170 6.99 9.79 -9.40
N VAL A 171 7.11 10.91 -10.10
CA VAL A 171 7.71 10.95 -11.44
C VAL A 171 9.24 10.88 -11.40
N GLU A 172 9.86 11.29 -10.30
CA GLU A 172 11.30 11.19 -10.11
C GLU A 172 11.71 9.72 -9.94
N VAL A 173 12.68 9.28 -10.73
CA VAL A 173 13.17 7.90 -10.72
C VAL A 173 14.65 7.90 -10.37
N HIS A 174 14.95 7.71 -9.09
CA HIS A 174 16.26 7.38 -8.55
C HIS A 174 16.38 5.85 -8.37
N PRO A 175 17.01 5.14 -9.33
CA PRO A 175 17.16 3.69 -9.36
C PRO A 175 17.38 2.98 -8.03
N ALA A 176 18.44 3.38 -7.34
CA ALA A 176 18.91 2.69 -6.15
C ALA A 176 18.03 2.98 -4.93
N ALA A 177 17.31 4.12 -4.92
CA ALA A 177 16.36 4.44 -3.86
C ALA A 177 15.11 3.56 -4.03
N ARG A 178 14.56 3.48 -5.24
CA ARG A 178 13.42 2.60 -5.54
C ARG A 178 13.73 1.12 -5.32
N GLU A 179 14.93 0.67 -5.69
CA GLU A 179 15.40 -0.69 -5.39
C GLU A 179 15.37 -0.98 -3.89
N LEU A 180 15.90 -0.07 -3.06
CA LEU A 180 15.89 -0.24 -1.62
C LEU A 180 14.48 -0.14 -1.03
N ALA A 181 13.66 0.80 -1.52
CA ALA A 181 12.28 0.95 -1.08
C ALA A 181 11.47 -0.33 -1.33
N THR A 182 11.63 -0.90 -2.53
CA THR A 182 10.98 -2.16 -2.91
C THR A 182 11.50 -3.32 -2.08
N GLU A 183 12.82 -3.42 -1.83
CA GLU A 183 13.36 -4.46 -0.95
C GLU A 183 12.74 -4.39 0.45
N ALA A 184 12.73 -3.20 1.06
CA ALA A 184 12.18 -2.99 2.40
C ALA A 184 10.68 -3.30 2.44
N LEU A 185 9.91 -2.80 1.47
CA LEU A 185 8.48 -3.05 1.34
C LEU A 185 8.17 -4.56 1.17
N THR A 186 8.94 -5.26 0.34
CA THR A 186 8.74 -6.70 0.12
C THR A 186 9.03 -7.50 1.39
N VAL A 187 10.03 -7.10 2.18
CA VAL A 187 10.31 -7.73 3.47
C VAL A 187 9.15 -7.49 4.44
N LEU A 188 8.64 -6.26 4.53
CA LEU A 188 7.48 -5.93 5.37
C LEU A 188 6.20 -6.69 4.98
N ASP A 189 5.99 -6.90 3.68
CA ASP A 189 4.86 -7.69 3.18
C ASP A 189 5.06 -9.17 3.49
N ALA A 190 6.29 -9.69 3.34
CA ALA A 190 6.63 -11.09 3.63
C ALA A 190 6.50 -11.41 5.13
N GLU A 191 6.93 -10.50 6.01
CA GLU A 191 6.78 -10.63 7.47
C GLU A 191 5.32 -10.57 7.91
N ALA A 192 4.49 -9.80 7.20
CA ALA A 192 3.04 -9.75 7.44
C ALA A 192 2.27 -10.94 6.81
N GLY A 193 2.93 -11.81 6.04
CA GLY A 193 2.29 -12.91 5.33
C GLY A 193 1.51 -12.49 4.09
N GLU A 194 1.72 -11.28 3.58
CA GLU A 194 1.02 -10.68 2.43
C GLU A 194 1.58 -11.18 1.08
N TRP A 195 1.69 -12.50 0.94
CA TRP A 195 2.28 -13.15 -0.24
C TRP A 195 1.53 -12.83 -1.53
N ALA A 196 0.21 -12.65 -1.45
CA ALA A 196 -0.62 -12.25 -2.59
C ALA A 196 -0.24 -10.84 -3.11
N ALA A 197 0.03 -9.89 -2.20
CA ALA A 197 0.45 -8.54 -2.56
C ALA A 197 1.83 -8.55 -3.25
N ILE A 198 2.78 -9.36 -2.75
CA ILE A 198 4.08 -9.55 -3.39
C ILE A 198 3.93 -10.13 -4.79
N ALA A 199 3.11 -11.17 -4.97
CA ALA A 199 2.87 -11.78 -6.27
C ALA A 199 2.23 -10.80 -7.27
N ALA A 200 1.22 -10.03 -6.82
CA ALA A 200 0.55 -9.02 -7.64
C ALA A 200 1.50 -7.88 -8.05
N ARG A 201 2.38 -7.43 -7.15
CA ARG A 201 3.36 -6.37 -7.47
C ARG A 201 4.47 -6.89 -8.40
N ALA A 202 4.88 -8.14 -8.25
CA ALA A 202 5.87 -8.76 -9.14
C ALA A 202 5.33 -9.00 -10.57
N SER A 203 4.03 -9.23 -10.73
CA SER A 203 3.40 -9.39 -12.06
C SER A 203 3.16 -8.06 -12.78
N ALA A 204 3.15 -6.93 -12.05
CA ALA A 204 2.99 -5.60 -12.63
C ALA A 204 4.24 -5.18 -13.45
N PRO A 205 4.13 -5.01 -14.78
CA PRO A 205 5.27 -4.66 -15.62
C PRO A 205 5.91 -3.33 -15.20
N GLY A 206 7.24 -3.30 -15.06
CA GLY A 206 8.00 -2.06 -14.86
C GLY A 206 7.94 -1.44 -13.45
N ARG A 207 7.12 -1.97 -12.52
CA ARG A 207 6.98 -1.42 -11.16
C ARG A 207 7.90 -2.06 -10.12
N TRP A 208 8.31 -3.29 -10.35
CA TRP A 208 9.11 -4.02 -9.36
C TRP A 208 10.59 -3.98 -9.76
N PRO A 209 11.51 -3.25 -9.13
CA PRO A 209 12.93 -3.39 -9.43
C PRO A 209 13.49 -4.78 -9.06
N ALA A 210 14.38 -5.30 -9.91
CA ALA A 210 14.86 -6.68 -9.89
C ALA A 210 16.09 -6.86 -9.03
N THR A 211 15.94 -6.95 -7.71
CA THR A 211 17.06 -7.30 -6.84
C THR A 211 17.09 -8.80 -6.58
N SER A 212 18.24 -9.32 -6.15
CA SER A 212 18.36 -10.73 -5.75
C SER A 212 17.39 -11.09 -4.62
N LEU A 213 17.11 -10.13 -3.71
CA LEU A 213 16.15 -10.33 -2.62
C LEU A 213 14.72 -10.37 -3.13
N THR A 214 14.31 -9.37 -3.93
CA THR A 214 12.92 -9.31 -4.42
C THR A 214 12.61 -10.48 -5.37
N PHE A 215 13.59 -10.95 -6.15
CA PHE A 215 13.46 -12.13 -7.00
C PHE A 215 13.31 -13.44 -6.22
N PHE A 216 13.99 -13.54 -5.06
CA PHE A 216 13.80 -14.66 -4.15
C PHE A 216 12.41 -14.62 -3.50
N LEU A 217 12.00 -13.47 -2.96
CA LEU A 217 10.70 -13.30 -2.29
C LEU A 217 9.52 -13.46 -3.25
N GLU A 218 9.65 -13.01 -4.50
CA GLU A 218 8.69 -13.33 -5.58
C GLU A 218 8.52 -14.85 -5.76
N GLY A 219 9.62 -15.60 -5.74
CA GLY A 219 9.58 -17.06 -5.85
C GLY A 219 8.91 -17.73 -4.64
N CYS A 220 9.11 -17.19 -3.44
CA CYS A 220 8.38 -17.60 -2.24
C CYS A 220 6.88 -17.30 -2.36
N ALA A 221 6.53 -16.09 -2.79
CA ALA A 221 5.15 -15.68 -3.00
C ALA A 221 4.44 -16.61 -3.99
N GLN A 222 5.03 -16.85 -5.17
CA GLN A 222 4.49 -17.77 -6.18
C GLN A 222 4.24 -19.19 -5.64
N ARG A 223 5.14 -19.68 -4.77
CA ARG A 223 4.96 -20.98 -4.10
C ARG A 223 3.81 -20.98 -3.12
N LEU A 224 3.77 -19.99 -2.24
CA LEU A 224 2.80 -19.89 -1.14
C LEU A 224 1.39 -19.55 -1.63
N THR A 225 1.26 -18.87 -2.78
CA THR A 225 -0.02 -18.59 -3.43
C THR A 225 -0.41 -19.63 -4.48
N GLY A 226 0.38 -20.70 -4.67
CA GLY A 226 0.05 -21.78 -5.62
C GLY A 226 0.06 -21.37 -7.10
N ALA A 227 0.87 -20.38 -7.50
CA ALA A 227 0.93 -19.93 -8.89
C ALA A 227 1.41 -21.05 -9.85
N ALA A 228 0.79 -21.15 -11.03
CA ALA A 228 1.03 -22.23 -12.01
C ALA A 228 2.49 -22.32 -12.53
N GLY A 229 3.29 -21.26 -12.35
CA GLY A 229 4.72 -21.19 -12.71
C GLY A 229 5.67 -21.13 -11.52
N ALA A 230 5.25 -21.56 -10.33
CA ALA A 230 6.06 -21.45 -9.12
C ALA A 230 7.41 -22.19 -9.24
N PRO A 231 8.53 -21.59 -8.79
CA PRO A 231 9.86 -22.14 -8.99
C PRO A 231 10.06 -23.49 -8.31
N SER A 232 10.97 -24.29 -8.84
CA SER A 232 11.33 -25.56 -8.22
C SER A 232 12.05 -25.38 -6.87
N ALA A 233 12.20 -26.43 -6.05
CA ALA A 233 12.82 -26.30 -4.73
C ALA A 233 14.33 -26.00 -4.88
N GLY A 234 14.96 -26.62 -5.88
CA GLY A 234 16.34 -26.32 -6.27
C GLY A 234 16.49 -24.90 -6.81
N GLU A 235 15.57 -24.44 -7.65
CA GLU A 235 15.57 -23.06 -8.16
C GLU A 235 15.41 -22.05 -7.03
N LEU A 236 14.50 -22.28 -6.08
CA LEU A 236 14.28 -21.39 -4.95
C LEU A 236 15.50 -21.35 -4.01
N ARG A 237 16.17 -22.48 -3.77
CA ARG A 237 17.45 -22.52 -3.04
C ARG A 237 18.55 -21.73 -3.76
N ALA A 238 18.62 -21.82 -5.09
CA ALA A 238 19.57 -21.05 -5.89
C ALA A 238 19.27 -19.53 -5.81
N ARG A 239 17.99 -19.14 -5.83
CA ARG A 239 17.59 -17.73 -5.60
C ARG A 239 17.99 -17.26 -4.20
N TRP A 240 17.72 -18.07 -3.17
CA TRP A 240 18.09 -17.76 -1.79
C TRP A 240 19.61 -17.64 -1.57
N ALA A 241 20.41 -18.49 -2.22
CA ALA A 241 21.87 -18.43 -2.12
C ALA A 241 22.43 -17.06 -2.58
N LEU A 242 21.80 -16.48 -3.61
CA LEU A 242 22.15 -15.17 -4.17
C LEU A 242 21.52 -14.00 -3.40
N ALA A 243 20.47 -14.25 -2.62
CA ALA A 243 19.78 -13.22 -1.85
C ALA A 243 20.65 -12.77 -0.64
N PRO A 244 20.69 -11.46 -0.33
CA PRO A 244 21.30 -10.96 0.89
C PRO A 244 20.52 -11.41 2.13
N GLY A 245 21.15 -11.36 3.30
CA GLY A 245 20.44 -11.60 4.58
C GLY A 245 19.97 -13.04 4.79
N ARG A 246 20.63 -14.04 4.18
CA ARG A 246 20.26 -15.46 4.16
C ARG A 246 19.73 -16.04 5.48
N ARG A 247 20.33 -15.66 6.62
CA ARG A 247 19.91 -16.13 7.94
C ARG A 247 18.48 -15.69 8.28
N GLY A 248 18.13 -14.44 7.99
CA GLY A 248 16.79 -13.89 8.26
C GLY A 248 15.71 -14.45 7.33
N THR A 249 16.09 -14.82 6.11
CA THR A 249 15.15 -15.35 5.10
C THR A 249 15.03 -16.87 5.07
N TRP A 250 15.74 -17.59 5.95
CA TRP A 250 15.71 -19.06 5.98
C TRP A 250 14.31 -19.61 6.29
N ALA A 251 13.61 -19.02 7.26
CA ALA A 251 12.25 -19.45 7.61
C ALA A 251 11.27 -19.33 6.43
N MET A 252 11.38 -18.23 5.66
CA MET A 252 10.59 -18.00 4.46
C MET A 252 10.89 -19.03 3.36
N LEU A 253 12.16 -19.39 3.18
CA LEU A 253 12.56 -20.45 2.25
C LEU A 253 11.96 -21.81 2.66
N ALA A 254 12.07 -22.17 3.94
CA ALA A 254 11.57 -23.43 4.46
C ALA A 254 10.04 -23.54 4.26
N ALA A 255 9.28 -22.50 4.62
CA ALA A 255 7.84 -22.43 4.41
C ALA A 255 7.46 -22.60 2.93
N ALA A 256 8.13 -21.87 2.03
CA ALA A 256 7.85 -21.93 0.59
C ALA A 256 8.24 -23.28 -0.06
N ILE A 257 9.25 -23.99 0.46
CA ILE A 257 9.61 -25.34 -0.01
C ILE A 257 8.58 -26.37 0.47
N ALA A 258 8.09 -26.23 1.71
CA ALA A 258 7.08 -27.12 2.28
C ALA A 258 5.71 -26.96 1.62
N ALA A 259 5.40 -25.76 1.11
CA ALA A 259 4.19 -25.53 0.35
C ALA A 259 4.13 -26.42 -0.91
N PRO A 260 3.02 -27.15 -1.11
CA PRO A 260 2.84 -27.97 -2.31
C PRO A 260 2.94 -27.06 -3.54
N ARG A 261 3.59 -27.53 -4.60
CA ARG A 261 3.50 -26.81 -5.88
C ARG A 261 2.03 -26.80 -6.28
N GLY A 262 1.50 -25.62 -6.56
CA GLY A 262 0.20 -25.52 -7.20
C GLY A 262 0.22 -26.45 -8.40
N ARG A 263 -0.51 -27.57 -8.31
CA ARG A 263 -0.87 -28.32 -9.50
C ARG A 263 -1.61 -27.30 -10.33
N ALA A 264 -1.12 -26.99 -11.53
CA ALA A 264 -1.89 -26.20 -12.48
C ALA A 264 -3.29 -26.78 -12.42
N ALA A 265 -4.27 -25.99 -11.97
CA ALA A 265 -5.65 -26.42 -11.94
C ALA A 265 -5.94 -26.80 -13.38
N VAL A 266 -5.93 -28.10 -13.68
CA VAL A 266 -6.48 -28.60 -14.92
C VAL A 266 -7.90 -28.07 -14.86
N PRO A 267 -8.34 -27.25 -15.83
CA PRO A 267 -9.69 -26.75 -15.82
C PRO A 267 -10.60 -27.97 -15.98
N ASP A 268 -11.04 -28.52 -14.84
CA ASP A 268 -12.01 -29.60 -14.78
C ASP A 268 -13.31 -29.01 -15.31
N SER A 269 -13.45 -29.14 -16.63
CA SER A 269 -14.54 -28.59 -17.43
C SER A 269 -15.83 -29.38 -17.24
N ASN A 270 -16.00 -30.09 -16.11
CA ASN A 270 -17.08 -31.07 -15.99
C ASN A 270 -17.65 -31.33 -14.58
N SER A 271 -17.46 -30.43 -13.62
CA SER A 271 -18.18 -30.51 -12.35
C SER A 271 -19.56 -29.87 -12.47
N ASN A 272 -20.41 -30.48 -13.30
CA ASN A 272 -21.86 -30.32 -13.28
C ASN A 272 -22.42 -31.10 -12.06
N SER A 273 -22.03 -30.69 -10.85
CA SER A 273 -22.56 -31.25 -9.61
C SER A 273 -23.83 -30.51 -9.23
N ASN A 274 -24.92 -30.93 -9.88
CA ASN A 274 -26.29 -30.58 -9.54
C ASN A 274 -26.66 -31.25 -8.19
N SER A 275 -26.13 -30.72 -7.08
CA SER A 275 -26.50 -31.17 -5.73
C SER A 275 -27.78 -30.46 -5.29
N ASN A 276 -28.90 -31.00 -5.79
CA ASN A 276 -30.24 -30.65 -5.36
C ASN A 276 -30.51 -31.31 -3.99
N SER A 277 -29.96 -30.76 -2.91
CA SER A 277 -30.24 -31.18 -1.53
C SER A 277 -31.52 -30.51 -1.04
N ASN A 278 -32.65 -31.06 -1.46
CA ASN A 278 -33.98 -30.69 -0.98
C ASN A 278 -34.21 -31.30 0.42
N SER A 279 -33.62 -30.70 1.45
CA SER A 279 -33.86 -31.07 2.85
C SER A 279 -35.12 -30.36 3.35
N ASN A 280 -36.27 -30.98 3.07
CA ASN A 280 -37.57 -30.58 3.59
C ASN A 280 -37.71 -31.03 5.06
N SER A 281 -37.12 -30.27 5.98
CA SER A 281 -37.30 -30.47 7.43
C SER A 281 -38.56 -29.74 7.88
N ASN A 282 -39.70 -30.40 7.71
CA ASN A 282 -41.00 -29.95 8.21
C ASN A 282 -41.12 -30.30 9.71
N SER A 283 -40.53 -29.47 10.57
CA SER A 283 -40.73 -29.54 12.03
C SER A 283 -41.99 -28.75 12.40
N ASN A 284 -43.13 -29.44 12.32
CA ASN A 284 -44.42 -28.92 12.74
C ASN A 284 -44.55 -29.04 14.28
N SER A 285 -43.94 -28.10 15.00
CA SER A 285 -44.14 -27.94 16.45
C SER A 285 -45.41 -27.11 16.67
N ASN A 286 -46.54 -27.82 16.79
CA ASN A 286 -47.81 -27.25 17.18
C ASN A 286 -47.79 -27.01 18.70
N SER A 287 -47.22 -25.87 19.12
CA SER A 287 -47.26 -25.41 20.51
C SER A 287 -48.36 -24.37 20.68
N ASN A 288 -49.28 -24.71 21.56
CA ASN A 288 -50.51 -24.02 21.89
C ASN A 288 -50.32 -22.51 22.15
N SER A 289 -51.12 -21.74 21.43
CA SER A 289 -51.23 -20.28 21.40
C SER A 289 -51.76 -19.70 22.71
N ASN A 290 -51.05 -18.70 23.26
CA ASN A 290 -51.62 -17.40 23.66
C ASN A 290 -50.69 -16.43 24.43
N SER A 291 -49.40 -16.75 24.64
CA SER A 291 -48.57 -15.92 25.54
C SER A 291 -47.29 -15.31 24.95
N ASN A 292 -47.04 -15.40 23.64
CA ASN A 292 -45.74 -14.98 23.07
C ASN A 292 -45.83 -14.13 21.80
N SER A 293 -46.81 -13.23 21.70
CA SER A 293 -47.03 -12.29 20.57
C SER A 293 -45.85 -11.34 20.26
N ASN A 294 -44.73 -11.45 20.98
CA ASN A 294 -43.52 -10.61 20.85
C ASN A 294 -42.23 -11.45 20.69
N SER A 295 -42.32 -12.70 20.20
CA SER A 295 -41.16 -13.59 20.09
C SER A 295 -40.10 -13.05 19.10
N ASN A 296 -40.52 -12.52 17.95
CA ASN A 296 -39.60 -11.97 16.95
C ASN A 296 -38.93 -10.69 17.43
N LEU A 297 -39.68 -9.80 18.10
CA LEU A 297 -39.11 -8.57 18.68
C LEU A 297 -38.06 -8.89 19.75
N ARG A 298 -38.33 -9.86 20.63
CA ARG A 298 -37.33 -10.33 21.62
C ARG A 298 -36.10 -10.93 20.95
N ALA A 299 -36.29 -11.72 19.89
CA ALA A 299 -35.18 -12.29 19.14
C ALA A 299 -34.32 -11.22 18.43
N ALA A 300 -34.96 -10.21 17.83
CA ALA A 300 -34.27 -9.08 17.20
C ALA A 300 -33.46 -8.28 18.23
N LEU A 301 -34.05 -7.97 19.39
CA LEU A 301 -33.36 -7.29 20.49
C LEU A 301 -32.19 -8.11 21.05
N ALA A 302 -32.37 -9.42 21.25
CA ALA A 302 -31.31 -10.29 21.74
C ALA A 302 -30.12 -10.36 20.78
N ARG A 303 -30.39 -10.49 19.47
CA ARG A 303 -29.34 -10.46 18.43
C ARG A 303 -28.66 -9.09 18.35
N HIS A 304 -29.42 -8.01 18.44
CA HIS A 304 -28.88 -6.66 18.45
C HIS A 304 -27.96 -6.45 19.67
N ALA A 305 -28.39 -6.85 20.87
CA ALA A 305 -27.57 -6.77 22.08
C ALA A 305 -26.29 -7.63 21.97
N ALA A 306 -26.36 -8.79 21.31
CA ALA A 306 -25.21 -9.65 21.09
C ALA A 306 -24.12 -8.99 20.23
N LEU A 307 -24.47 -8.10 19.29
CA LEU A 307 -23.49 -7.32 18.52
C LEU A 307 -22.65 -6.40 19.43
N HIS A 308 -23.25 -5.89 20.50
CA HIS A 308 -22.58 -4.99 21.46
C HIS A 308 -21.81 -5.73 22.56
N ALA A 309 -22.01 -7.04 22.71
CA ALA A 309 -21.41 -7.85 23.79
C ALA A 309 -19.91 -8.15 23.60
N GLY A 310 -19.29 -7.71 22.50
CA GLY A 310 -17.87 -7.83 22.24
C GLY A 310 -17.53 -9.06 21.39
N GLY A 311 -17.24 -8.82 20.11
CA GLY A 311 -16.85 -9.83 19.12
C GLY A 311 -16.49 -9.17 17.79
N ALA A 312 -15.79 -9.92 16.92
CA ALA A 312 -15.56 -9.45 15.55
C ALA A 312 -16.88 -9.56 14.78
N VAL A 313 -17.55 -8.44 14.54
CA VAL A 313 -18.83 -8.39 13.82
C VAL A 313 -18.59 -8.65 12.33
N THR A 314 -19.34 -9.60 11.78
CA THR A 314 -19.28 -9.99 10.35
C THR A 314 -20.47 -9.43 9.56
N ALA A 315 -20.35 -9.42 8.22
CA ALA A 315 -21.44 -8.99 7.33
C ALA A 315 -22.68 -9.88 7.46
N ALA A 316 -22.46 -11.18 7.67
CA ALA A 316 -23.52 -12.16 7.84
C ALA A 316 -24.30 -11.92 9.14
N GLU A 317 -23.61 -11.63 10.26
CA GLU A 317 -24.25 -11.33 11.54
C GLU A 317 -25.06 -10.04 11.48
N LEU A 318 -24.50 -8.97 10.91
CA LEU A 318 -25.22 -7.72 10.70
C LEU A 318 -26.45 -7.91 9.79
N GLY A 319 -26.30 -8.69 8.71
CA GLY A 319 -27.41 -9.05 7.84
C GLY A 319 -28.51 -9.83 8.58
N ALA A 320 -28.14 -10.79 9.41
CA ALA A 320 -29.08 -11.58 10.21
C ALA A 320 -29.81 -10.76 11.28
N VAL A 321 -29.13 -9.77 11.87
CA VAL A 321 -29.74 -8.83 12.83
C VAL A 321 -30.70 -7.90 12.10
N ALA A 322 -30.31 -7.34 10.95
CA ALA A 322 -31.18 -6.49 10.14
C ALA A 322 -32.44 -7.24 9.68
N GLN A 323 -32.29 -8.49 9.23
CA GLN A 323 -33.40 -9.35 8.85
C GLN A 323 -34.32 -9.67 10.05
N ALA A 324 -33.77 -9.89 11.23
CA ALA A 324 -34.56 -10.12 12.44
C ALA A 324 -35.42 -8.89 12.81
N TRP A 325 -34.86 -7.69 12.67
CA TRP A 325 -35.60 -6.45 12.85
C TRP A 325 -36.68 -6.25 11.79
N ASP A 326 -36.40 -6.52 10.52
CA ASP A 326 -37.40 -6.44 9.45
C ASP A 326 -38.56 -7.41 9.71
N GLN A 327 -38.28 -8.64 10.14
CA GLN A 327 -39.31 -9.63 10.52
C GLN A 327 -40.13 -9.16 11.73
N ALA A 328 -39.48 -8.68 12.78
CA ALA A 328 -40.15 -8.19 13.97
C ALA A 328 -41.04 -6.96 13.70
N LEU A 329 -40.58 -6.03 12.87
CA LEU A 329 -41.31 -4.80 12.53
C LEU A 329 -42.40 -5.01 11.47
N ALA A 330 -42.36 -6.13 10.73
CA ALA A 330 -43.41 -6.53 9.79
C ALA A 330 -44.52 -7.35 10.47
N GLU A 331 -44.33 -7.79 11.70
CA GLU A 331 -45.30 -8.64 12.40
C GLU A 331 -46.54 -7.85 12.84
N PRO A 332 -47.77 -8.22 12.39
CA PRO A 332 -49.00 -7.52 12.75
C PRO A 332 -49.26 -7.49 14.27
N ALA A 333 -48.81 -8.52 14.99
CA ALA A 333 -48.95 -8.60 16.44
C ALA A 333 -48.17 -7.48 17.16
N VAL A 334 -46.99 -7.09 16.65
CA VAL A 334 -46.19 -6.00 17.22
C VAL A 334 -46.89 -4.65 16.99
N SER A 335 -47.47 -4.44 15.81
CA SER A 335 -48.28 -3.25 15.52
C SER A 335 -49.51 -3.17 16.42
N ALA A 336 -50.29 -4.26 16.52
CA ALA A 336 -51.47 -4.31 17.38
C ALA A 336 -51.12 -4.04 18.86
N TRP A 337 -50.03 -4.65 19.36
CA TRP A 337 -49.54 -4.41 20.71
C TRP A 337 -49.15 -2.95 20.95
N LEU A 338 -48.50 -2.29 19.98
CA LEU A 338 -48.15 -0.87 20.08
C LEU A 338 -49.38 0.04 20.07
N HIS A 339 -50.39 -0.25 19.23
CA HIS A 339 -51.65 0.50 19.23
C HIS A 339 -52.41 0.35 20.55
N GLU A 340 -52.49 -0.87 21.09
CA GLU A 340 -53.08 -1.11 22.41
C GLU A 340 -52.32 -0.32 23.48
N ARG A 341 -50.99 -0.36 23.44
CA ARG A 341 -50.16 0.35 24.41
C ARG A 341 -50.30 1.87 24.29
N ALA A 342 -50.42 2.42 23.10
CA ALA A 342 -50.63 3.84 22.88
C ALA A 342 -52.00 4.29 23.45
N GLY A 343 -53.05 3.50 23.23
CA GLY A 343 -54.38 3.75 23.80
C GLY A 343 -54.39 3.71 25.33
N GLN A 344 -53.70 2.74 25.93
CA GLN A 344 -53.53 2.66 27.39
C GLN A 344 -52.79 3.88 27.98
N LEU A 345 -51.90 4.50 27.21
CA LEU A 345 -51.14 5.70 27.60
C LEU A 345 -51.88 7.01 27.26
N GLY A 346 -53.08 6.95 26.67
CA GLY A 346 -53.85 8.13 26.26
C GLY A 346 -53.23 8.89 25.09
N CYS A 347 -52.36 8.25 24.31
CA CYS A 347 -51.76 8.84 23.11
C CYS A 347 -52.76 8.90 21.95
N ASP A 348 -52.47 9.73 20.95
CA ASP A 348 -53.23 9.82 19.72
C ASP A 348 -53.09 8.56 18.85
N ALA A 349 -54.04 8.35 17.94
CA ALA A 349 -54.08 7.16 17.09
C ALA A 349 -52.83 6.97 16.21
N GLY A 350 -52.10 8.05 15.89
CA GLY A 350 -50.86 8.02 15.11
C GLY A 350 -49.58 7.77 15.92
N ALA A 351 -49.66 7.70 17.25
CA ALA A 351 -48.49 7.52 18.11
C ALA A 351 -47.80 6.17 17.89
N ALA A 352 -48.55 5.09 17.65
CA ALA A 352 -48.01 3.75 17.44
C ALA A 352 -47.20 3.66 16.13
N ASP A 353 -47.70 4.21 15.04
CA ASP A 353 -47.01 4.27 13.74
C ASP A 353 -45.74 5.13 13.84
N THR A 354 -45.83 6.26 14.56
CA THR A 354 -44.68 7.11 14.84
C THR A 354 -43.63 6.37 15.65
N ALA A 355 -44.03 5.61 16.68
CA ALA A 355 -43.13 4.79 17.48
C ALA A 355 -42.44 3.70 16.64
N LEU A 356 -43.18 2.98 15.78
CA LEU A 356 -42.60 1.99 14.85
C LEU A 356 -41.56 2.62 13.93
N ARG A 357 -41.87 3.79 13.36
CA ARG A 357 -40.93 4.53 12.51
C ARG A 357 -39.67 4.93 13.27
N VAL A 358 -39.81 5.48 14.47
CA VAL A 358 -38.67 5.88 15.32
C VAL A 358 -37.82 4.67 15.73
N VAL A 359 -38.44 3.53 16.08
CA VAL A 359 -37.71 2.30 16.40
C VAL A 359 -36.92 1.81 15.19
N ARG A 360 -37.53 1.82 13.99
CA ARG A 360 -36.85 1.45 12.74
C ARG A 360 -35.67 2.38 12.45
N GLU A 361 -35.87 3.69 12.54
CA GLU A 361 -34.83 4.70 12.33
C GLU A 361 -33.67 4.52 13.33
N ARG A 362 -33.95 4.33 14.62
CA ARG A 362 -32.93 4.11 15.66
C ARG A 362 -32.19 2.79 15.49
N ALA A 363 -32.89 1.70 15.18
CA ALA A 363 -32.27 0.41 14.92
C ALA A 363 -31.36 0.49 13.69
N SER A 364 -31.80 1.17 12.62
CA SER A 364 -30.97 1.40 11.44
C SER A 364 -29.74 2.25 11.75
N ALA A 365 -29.87 3.33 12.51
CA ALA A 365 -28.76 4.22 12.86
C ALA A 365 -27.72 3.53 13.75
N ASP A 366 -28.17 2.76 14.75
CA ASP A 366 -27.27 2.00 15.61
C ASP A 366 -26.53 0.91 14.82
N LEU A 367 -27.24 0.13 14.00
CA LEU A 367 -26.62 -0.90 13.16
C LEU A 367 -25.67 -0.30 12.11
N ALA A 368 -25.94 0.91 11.61
CA ALA A 368 -25.00 1.63 10.75
C ALA A 368 -23.71 2.02 11.50
N THR A 369 -23.84 2.46 12.75
CA THR A 369 -22.70 2.76 13.63
C THR A 369 -21.86 1.50 13.90
N VAL A 370 -22.52 0.38 14.20
CA VAL A 370 -21.85 -0.92 14.37
C VAL A 370 -21.16 -1.37 13.09
N ALA A 371 -21.84 -1.27 11.94
CA ALA A 371 -21.27 -1.62 10.63
C ALA A 371 -20.05 -0.77 10.30
N GLN A 372 -20.08 0.52 10.63
CA GLN A 372 -18.97 1.45 10.41
C GLN A 372 -17.79 1.12 11.34
N ALA A 373 -18.04 0.89 12.63
CA ALA A 373 -17.02 0.49 13.60
C ALA A 373 -16.34 -0.84 13.21
N ALA A 374 -17.13 -1.79 12.73
CA ALA A 374 -16.65 -3.08 12.23
C ALA A 374 -16.01 -2.99 10.82
N ARG A 375 -16.23 -1.89 10.10
CA ARG A 375 -15.84 -1.70 8.68
C ARG A 375 -16.40 -2.77 7.76
N VAL A 376 -17.66 -3.10 7.97
CA VAL A 376 -18.38 -4.15 7.26
C VAL A 376 -19.48 -3.55 6.39
N GLU A 377 -19.69 -4.14 5.21
CA GLU A 377 -20.82 -3.82 4.35
C GLU A 377 -21.95 -4.84 4.51
N ILE A 378 -23.18 -4.34 4.61
CA ILE A 378 -24.38 -5.20 4.64
C ILE A 378 -24.94 -5.29 3.22
N PRO A 379 -25.09 -6.51 2.66
CA PRO A 379 -25.75 -6.68 1.37
C PRO A 379 -27.18 -6.14 1.41
N ALA A 380 -27.55 -5.29 0.44
CA ALA A 380 -28.90 -4.74 0.35
C ALA A 380 -30.00 -5.83 0.22
N ALA A 381 -29.63 -7.01 -0.27
CA ALA A 381 -30.52 -8.16 -0.40
C ALA A 381 -31.03 -8.72 0.95
N ALA A 382 -30.50 -8.27 2.09
CA ALA A 382 -30.89 -8.75 3.41
C ALA A 382 -32.18 -8.11 3.97
N GLY A 383 -32.77 -7.12 3.29
CA GLY A 383 -34.05 -6.51 3.68
C GLY A 383 -34.07 -4.99 3.61
N HIS A 384 -35.19 -4.39 4.05
CA HIS A 384 -35.39 -2.94 4.03
C HIS A 384 -34.45 -2.22 5.00
N LEU A 385 -34.26 -2.77 6.21
CA LEU A 385 -33.34 -2.19 7.18
C LEU A 385 -31.89 -2.29 6.70
N ALA A 386 -31.50 -3.42 6.10
CA ALA A 386 -30.17 -3.60 5.51
C ALA A 386 -29.90 -2.56 4.41
N ALA A 387 -30.88 -2.30 3.54
CA ALA A 387 -30.77 -1.26 2.52
C ALA A 387 -30.69 0.16 3.13
N ALA A 388 -31.41 0.42 4.22
CA ALA A 388 -31.33 1.70 4.94
C ALA A 388 -29.96 1.91 5.59
N ILE A 389 -29.42 0.89 6.25
CA ILE A 389 -28.07 0.88 6.82
C ILE A 389 -27.03 1.13 5.73
N GLY A 390 -27.10 0.40 4.61
CA GLY A 390 -26.19 0.57 3.48
C GLY A 390 -26.21 1.98 2.90
N ARG A 391 -27.40 2.61 2.79
CA ARG A 391 -27.52 4.02 2.36
C ARG A 391 -26.92 4.99 3.38
N ALA A 392 -27.23 4.82 4.67
CA ALA A 392 -26.69 5.67 5.74
C ALA A 392 -25.16 5.59 5.80
N SER A 393 -24.59 4.39 5.83
CA SER A 393 -23.12 4.21 5.85
C SER A 393 -22.45 4.76 4.58
N ARG A 394 -23.11 4.66 3.41
CA ARG A 394 -22.59 5.27 2.17
C ARG A 394 -22.59 6.79 2.24
N HIS A 395 -23.68 7.39 2.70
CA HIS A 395 -23.81 8.84 2.85
C HIS A 395 -22.79 9.39 3.83
N GLU A 396 -22.60 8.72 4.97
CA GLU A 396 -21.61 9.12 5.97
C GLU A 396 -20.18 9.04 5.44
N ARG A 397 -19.82 7.95 4.73
CA ARG A 397 -18.49 7.83 4.10
C ARG A 397 -18.26 8.91 3.04
N LEU A 398 -19.27 9.20 2.21
CA LEU A 398 -19.20 10.28 1.24
C LEU A 398 -18.96 11.63 1.94
N SER A 399 -19.73 11.91 2.99
CA SER A 399 -19.60 13.14 3.79
C SER A 399 -18.21 13.25 4.44
N ALA A 400 -17.67 12.15 4.96
CA ALA A 400 -16.33 12.12 5.54
C ALA A 400 -15.23 12.40 4.50
N LEU A 401 -15.35 11.81 3.30
CA LEU A 401 -14.43 12.09 2.19
C LEU A 401 -14.52 13.55 1.76
N GLU A 402 -15.73 14.07 1.54
CA GLU A 402 -15.96 15.47 1.18
C GLU A 402 -15.35 16.42 2.22
N LEU A 403 -15.58 16.17 3.50
CA LEU A 403 -15.02 16.96 4.59
C LEU A 403 -13.48 16.89 4.62
N GLY A 404 -12.90 15.70 4.45
CA GLY A 404 -11.44 15.51 4.45
C GLY A 404 -10.75 16.24 3.30
N PHE A 405 -11.29 16.13 2.09
CA PHE A 405 -10.78 16.83 0.91
C PHE A 405 -11.04 18.34 0.95
N ALA A 406 -12.20 18.77 1.45
CA ALA A 406 -12.51 20.19 1.66
C ALA A 406 -11.54 20.82 2.66
N ALA A 407 -11.29 20.19 3.81
CA ALA A 407 -10.34 20.70 4.80
C ALA A 407 -8.91 20.78 4.24
N TRP A 408 -8.51 19.84 3.40
CA TRP A 408 -7.21 19.87 2.72
C TRP A 408 -7.12 21.00 1.69
N HIS A 409 -8.18 21.19 0.90
CA HIS A 409 -8.30 22.28 -0.07
C HIS A 409 -8.32 23.67 0.60
N ASP A 410 -9.13 23.85 1.65
CA ASP A 410 -9.25 25.11 2.39
C ASP A 410 -7.92 25.51 3.01
N ARG A 411 -7.16 24.53 3.53
CA ARG A 411 -5.81 24.77 4.04
C ARG A 411 -4.86 25.29 2.96
N ALA A 412 -4.89 24.68 1.76
CA ALA A 412 -4.08 25.15 0.63
C ALA A 412 -4.49 26.57 0.19
N ARG A 413 -5.80 26.87 0.16
CA ARG A 413 -6.31 28.22 -0.15
C ARG A 413 -5.94 29.27 0.88
N ALA A 414 -5.86 28.88 2.16
CA ALA A 414 -5.41 29.73 3.24
C ALA A 414 -3.87 29.87 3.29
N ASP A 415 -3.14 29.27 2.34
CA ASP A 415 -1.68 29.20 2.29
C ASP A 415 -1.04 28.65 3.57
N ALA A 416 -1.79 27.80 4.29
CA ALA A 416 -1.33 27.14 5.52
C ALA A 416 -0.50 25.88 5.16
N ALA A 417 0.67 26.13 4.59
CA ALA A 417 1.59 25.11 4.09
C ALA A 417 2.10 24.17 5.19
N LEU A 418 1.99 22.85 4.98
CA LEU A 418 2.71 21.84 5.75
C LEU A 418 4.10 21.57 5.14
N PRO A 419 5.07 21.01 5.89
CA PRO A 419 6.27 20.46 5.28
C PRO A 419 5.94 19.45 4.17
N ALA A 420 6.73 19.40 3.10
CA ALA A 420 6.39 18.65 1.88
C ALA A 420 6.09 17.14 2.13
N LEU A 421 6.81 16.50 3.06
CA LEU A 421 6.51 15.11 3.45
C LEU A 421 5.22 14.98 4.26
N ALA A 422 4.86 15.98 5.05
CA ALA A 422 3.59 16.01 5.76
C ALA A 422 2.42 16.24 4.79
N GLU A 423 2.60 17.07 3.76
CA GLU A 423 1.66 17.20 2.63
C GLU A 423 1.44 15.84 1.96
N TRP A 424 2.52 15.14 1.64
CA TRP A 424 2.46 13.82 1.01
C TRP A 424 1.73 12.79 1.89
N ARG A 425 2.04 12.73 3.19
CA ARG A 425 1.33 11.84 4.13
C ARG A 425 -0.15 12.17 4.24
N GLN A 426 -0.53 13.45 4.26
CA GLN A 426 -1.94 13.84 4.27
C GLN A 426 -2.65 13.36 2.99
N PHE A 427 -2.02 13.55 1.83
CA PHE A 427 -2.53 13.03 0.56
C PHE A 427 -2.69 11.51 0.57
N LEU A 428 -1.69 10.76 1.05
CA LEU A 428 -1.76 9.29 1.11
C LEU A 428 -2.88 8.80 2.05
N ALA A 429 -3.08 9.47 3.19
CA ALA A 429 -4.16 9.16 4.11
C ALA A 429 -5.54 9.36 3.47
N LEU A 430 -5.77 10.50 2.81
CA LEU A 430 -7.01 10.81 2.10
C LEU A 430 -7.26 9.83 0.95
N ARG A 431 -6.21 9.53 0.17
CA ARG A 431 -6.28 8.54 -0.90
C ARG A 431 -6.63 7.15 -0.36
N ALA A 432 -5.99 6.70 0.72
CA ALA A 432 -6.28 5.41 1.33
C ALA A 432 -7.70 5.35 1.90
N GLU A 433 -8.25 6.46 2.37
CA GLU A 433 -9.67 6.56 2.77
C GLU A 433 -10.60 6.45 1.56
N TYR A 434 -10.31 7.17 0.49
CA TYR A 434 -11.05 7.11 -0.77
C TYR A 434 -11.05 5.68 -1.38
N GLU A 435 -9.88 5.04 -1.44
CA GLU A 435 -9.75 3.66 -1.94
C GLU A 435 -10.49 2.65 -1.08
N ARG A 436 -10.43 2.78 0.26
CA ARG A 436 -11.21 1.93 1.18
C ARG A 436 -12.70 2.10 1.00
N ALA A 437 -13.17 3.35 0.86
CA ALA A 437 -14.57 3.65 0.63
C ALA A 437 -15.06 3.07 -0.71
N GLY A 438 -14.26 3.20 -1.77
CA GLY A 438 -14.56 2.61 -3.07
C GLY A 438 -14.52 1.08 -3.09
N ALA A 439 -13.59 0.47 -2.35
CA ALA A 439 -13.51 -0.99 -2.22
C ALA A 439 -14.71 -1.57 -1.47
N SER A 440 -15.24 -0.82 -0.49
CA SER A 440 -16.43 -1.23 0.23
C SER A 440 -17.68 -0.98 -0.64
N ALA A 441 -17.99 0.27 -0.97
CA ALA A 441 -19.28 0.65 -1.54
C ALA A 441 -19.38 0.53 -3.08
N GLY A 442 -18.29 0.10 -3.72
CA GLY A 442 -18.21 -0.12 -5.16
C GLY A 442 -18.05 1.16 -6.00
N LEU A 443 -18.23 0.99 -7.31
CA LEU A 443 -17.98 2.03 -8.31
C LEU A 443 -18.97 3.21 -8.23
N GLU A 444 -20.20 2.98 -7.76
CA GLU A 444 -21.20 4.04 -7.60
C GLU A 444 -20.74 5.13 -6.62
N LEU A 445 -20.21 4.73 -5.45
CA LEU A 445 -19.69 5.70 -4.49
C LEU A 445 -18.51 6.48 -5.09
N ARG A 446 -17.61 5.81 -5.81
CA ARG A 446 -16.48 6.48 -6.48
C ARG A 446 -16.95 7.54 -7.45
N ARG A 447 -17.96 7.24 -8.27
CA ARG A 447 -18.57 8.22 -9.20
C ARG A 447 -19.21 9.41 -8.48
N LEU A 448 -19.83 9.20 -7.33
CA LEU A 448 -20.43 10.28 -6.53
C LEU A 448 -19.37 11.15 -5.85
N ALA A 449 -18.32 10.53 -5.28
CA ALA A 449 -17.25 11.23 -4.58
C ALA A 449 -16.27 11.94 -5.52
N PHE A 450 -16.04 11.38 -6.71
CA PHE A 450 -14.97 11.83 -7.61
C PHE A 450 -15.04 13.32 -7.99
N PRO A 451 -16.19 13.93 -8.34
CA PRO A 451 -16.24 15.35 -8.66
C PRO A 451 -15.68 16.24 -7.52
N HIS A 452 -16.09 15.99 -6.27
CA HIS A 452 -15.62 16.72 -5.10
C HIS A 452 -14.12 16.51 -4.84
N VAL A 453 -13.67 15.27 -4.97
CA VAL A 453 -12.26 14.89 -4.82
C VAL A 453 -11.39 15.53 -5.92
N PHE A 454 -11.87 15.50 -7.16
CA PHE A 454 -11.18 16.02 -8.32
C PHE A 454 -10.99 17.53 -8.24
N ASP A 455 -12.04 18.27 -7.90
CA ASP A 455 -11.97 19.72 -7.74
C ASP A 455 -10.98 20.10 -6.63
N ALA A 456 -11.14 19.51 -5.44
CA ALA A 456 -10.25 19.78 -4.30
C ALA A 456 -8.79 19.44 -4.60
N ALA A 457 -8.52 18.24 -5.12
CA ALA A 457 -7.15 17.78 -5.37
C ALA A 457 -6.49 18.49 -6.56
N THR A 458 -7.24 18.88 -7.59
CA THR A 458 -6.73 19.67 -8.72
C THR A 458 -6.26 21.02 -8.24
N GLU A 459 -7.06 21.72 -7.43
CA GLU A 459 -6.68 23.02 -6.87
C GLU A 459 -5.45 22.92 -5.95
N VAL A 460 -5.37 21.87 -5.11
CA VAL A 460 -4.16 21.63 -4.30
C VAL A 460 -2.94 21.33 -5.18
N ALA A 461 -3.09 20.53 -6.23
CA ALA A 461 -2.00 20.23 -7.16
C ALA A 461 -1.50 21.51 -7.87
N VAL A 462 -2.42 22.39 -8.29
CA VAL A 462 -2.10 23.70 -8.90
C VAL A 462 -1.39 24.61 -7.89
N TRP A 463 -1.83 24.65 -6.63
CA TRP A 463 -1.15 25.39 -5.57
C TRP A 463 0.27 24.85 -5.30
N LEU A 464 0.43 23.53 -5.18
CA LEU A 464 1.74 22.89 -5.02
C LEU A 464 2.68 23.24 -6.17
N TRP A 465 2.17 23.27 -7.40
CA TRP A 465 2.94 23.62 -8.59
C TRP A 465 3.32 25.11 -8.62
N ASN A 466 2.33 26.01 -8.53
CA ASN A 466 2.53 27.44 -8.80
C ASN A 466 3.07 28.23 -7.60
N ARG A 467 2.78 27.81 -6.37
CA ARG A 467 3.14 28.56 -5.15
C ARG A 467 4.29 27.95 -4.39
N ARG A 468 4.47 26.63 -4.49
CA ARG A 468 5.42 25.89 -3.64
C ARG A 468 6.58 25.24 -4.38
N ASP A 469 6.59 25.27 -5.70
CA ASP A 469 7.57 24.56 -6.54
C ASP A 469 7.66 23.04 -6.24
N GLU A 470 6.59 22.43 -5.72
CA GLU A 470 6.51 21.01 -5.39
C GLU A 470 6.02 20.19 -6.59
N PHE A 471 6.72 20.33 -7.71
CA PHE A 471 6.31 19.80 -9.01
C PHE A 471 6.13 18.28 -9.02
N VAL A 472 6.97 17.54 -8.29
CA VAL A 472 6.90 16.08 -8.20
C VAL A 472 5.61 15.63 -7.52
N LEU A 473 5.14 16.34 -6.50
CA LEU A 473 3.89 16.05 -5.80
C LEU A 473 2.69 16.41 -6.64
N ALA A 474 2.68 17.61 -7.21
CA ALA A 474 1.61 18.04 -8.10
C ALA A 474 1.42 17.02 -9.25
N HIS A 475 2.51 16.57 -9.86
CA HIS A 475 2.45 15.52 -10.89
C HIS A 475 1.92 14.18 -10.35
N ALA A 476 2.33 13.75 -9.15
CA ALA A 476 1.82 12.52 -8.54
C ALA A 476 0.30 12.59 -8.28
N LEU A 477 -0.21 13.75 -7.84
CA LEU A 477 -1.65 14.00 -7.67
C LEU A 477 -2.37 13.91 -9.02
N PHE A 478 -1.88 14.59 -10.08
CA PHE A 478 -2.50 14.49 -11.41
C PHE A 478 -2.47 13.08 -12.00
N SER A 479 -1.40 12.33 -11.75
CA SER A 479 -1.29 10.92 -12.17
C SER A 479 -2.33 10.04 -11.49
N TRP A 480 -2.53 10.23 -10.18
CA TRP A 480 -3.58 9.54 -9.44
C TRP A 480 -4.98 9.94 -9.93
N LEU A 481 -5.24 11.25 -10.09
CA LEU A 481 -6.53 11.75 -10.59
C LEU A 481 -6.84 11.25 -12.01
N ALA A 482 -5.85 11.16 -12.89
CA ALA A 482 -6.02 10.59 -14.23
C ALA A 482 -6.42 9.11 -14.20
N ALA A 483 -5.74 8.33 -13.35
CA ALA A 483 -6.07 6.92 -13.17
C ALA A 483 -7.48 6.75 -12.58
N GLU A 484 -7.87 7.60 -11.63
CA GLU A 484 -9.19 7.60 -11.04
C GLU A 484 -10.29 7.99 -12.05
N ALA A 485 -10.07 9.07 -12.81
CA ALA A 485 -10.96 9.54 -13.87
C ALA A 485 -11.23 8.42 -14.90
N ALA A 486 -10.20 7.65 -15.26
CA ALA A 486 -10.33 6.50 -16.13
C ALA A 486 -11.20 5.37 -15.53
N VAL A 487 -11.13 5.15 -14.22
CA VAL A 487 -11.97 4.15 -13.53
C VAL A 487 -13.43 4.60 -13.47
N VAL A 488 -13.70 5.87 -13.16
CA VAL A 488 -15.09 6.37 -13.05
C VAL A 488 -15.74 6.66 -14.41
N GLY A 489 -14.92 6.87 -15.45
CA GLY A 489 -15.35 7.14 -16.82
C GLY A 489 -15.49 8.63 -17.17
N ASP A 490 -14.73 9.51 -16.50
CA ASP A 490 -14.77 10.96 -16.73
C ASP A 490 -13.73 11.39 -17.78
N ALA A 491 -14.16 11.53 -19.04
CA ALA A 491 -13.28 11.88 -20.15
C ALA A 491 -12.66 13.28 -20.04
N ALA A 492 -13.39 14.25 -19.46
CA ALA A 492 -12.91 15.63 -19.34
C ALA A 492 -11.79 15.72 -18.29
N ALA A 493 -11.96 15.04 -17.16
CA ALA A 493 -10.94 14.94 -16.13
C ALA A 493 -9.68 14.22 -16.65
N ILE A 494 -9.82 13.15 -17.45
CA ILE A 494 -8.68 12.47 -18.09
C ILE A 494 -7.89 13.44 -18.98
N GLU A 495 -8.58 14.20 -19.84
CA GLU A 495 -7.93 15.14 -20.75
C GLU A 495 -7.22 16.26 -19.98
N LEU A 496 -7.85 16.83 -18.96
CA LEU A 496 -7.25 17.87 -18.12
C LEU A 496 -5.99 17.37 -17.42
N CYS A 497 -6.06 16.21 -16.76
CA CYS A 497 -4.90 15.63 -16.09
C CYS A 497 -3.80 15.27 -17.10
N ALA A 498 -4.14 14.78 -18.29
CA ALA A 498 -3.16 14.48 -19.34
C ALA A 498 -2.39 15.73 -19.78
N ARG A 499 -3.08 16.87 -19.95
CA ARG A 499 -2.43 18.17 -20.23
C ARG A 499 -1.49 18.57 -19.11
N ASN A 500 -1.92 18.48 -17.85
CA ASN A 500 -1.08 18.85 -16.71
C ASN A 500 0.12 17.92 -16.52
N MET A 501 -0.03 16.60 -16.74
CA MET A 501 1.07 15.64 -16.71
C MET A 501 2.07 15.82 -17.87
N SER A 502 1.65 16.43 -18.98
CA SER A 502 2.56 16.73 -20.10
C SER A 502 3.56 17.86 -19.79
N LEU A 503 3.33 18.62 -18.72
CA LEU A 503 4.25 19.65 -18.27
C LEU A 503 5.58 19.02 -17.84
N ARG A 504 6.68 19.63 -18.28
CA ARG A 504 8.02 19.17 -17.91
C ARG A 504 8.22 19.38 -16.40
N VAL A 505 8.34 18.30 -15.66
CA VAL A 505 8.66 18.32 -14.23
C VAL A 505 10.17 18.54 -14.06
N PRO A 506 10.61 19.59 -13.36
CA PRO A 506 12.01 19.72 -12.94
C PRO A 506 12.34 18.63 -11.92
N THR A 507 12.97 17.54 -12.35
CA THR A 507 13.49 16.50 -11.47
C THR A 507 14.95 16.78 -11.10
N ARG A 508 15.45 16.15 -10.04
CA ARG A 508 16.88 16.28 -9.64
C ARG A 508 17.80 15.32 -10.41
N THR A 509 17.24 14.57 -11.36
CA THR A 509 17.90 13.49 -12.10
C THR A 509 18.51 13.91 -13.42
#